data_AF-A0A9N7NB42-F1
#
_entry.id   AF-A0A9N7NB42-F1
#
_cell.length_a   1.000
_cell.length_b   1.000
_cell.length_c   1.000
_cell.angle_alpha   90.00
_cell.angle_beta   90.00
_cell.angle_gamma   90.00
#
_symmetry.space_group_name_H-M   'P 1'
#
loop_
_entity.id
_entity.type
_entity.pdbx_description
1 polymer ?
#
loop_
_entity_poly.entity_id
_entity_poly.type
_entity_poly.pdbx_seq_one_letter_code
_entity_poly.pdbx_strand_id
1 'polypeptide(L)'
;MSGGTTHEKDARAKWRRLMDSLSAADANSDERDELARFTDWIASIEDGTIEGSNDGCAVIDIAEDILLEPSDDLIAQIVESTYPMLKEAPDDPSYLKDRAILALTLDVVESINEYKTSLNLLDGRMYLSSNSTCKSECNNEFLV
;
A
#
# COMPACT_ATOMS: atom_id res chain seq x y z
N MET A 1 -28.29 -13.23 -3.90
CA MET A 1 -27.72 -12.60 -5.12
C MET A 1 -27.57 -11.10 -4.84
N SER A 2 -26.47 -10.68 -4.23
CA SER A 2 -26.19 -9.26 -4.01
C SER A 2 -25.51 -8.72 -5.28
N GLY A 3 -26.23 -7.95 -6.07
CA GLY A 3 -25.67 -7.31 -7.26
C GLY A 3 -24.80 -6.13 -6.83
N GLY A 4 -23.49 -6.24 -7.03
CA GLY A 4 -22.53 -5.17 -6.72
C GLY A 4 -22.92 -3.83 -7.34
N THR A 5 -22.60 -2.75 -6.64
CA THR A 5 -23.00 -1.38 -7.01
C THR A 5 -22.38 -0.94 -8.33
N THR A 6 -22.99 0.01 -9.05
CA THR A 6 -22.45 0.53 -10.32
C THR A 6 -21.02 1.06 -10.19
N HIS A 7 -20.69 1.64 -9.03
CA HIS A 7 -19.35 2.15 -8.72
C HIS A 7 -18.31 1.01 -8.62
N GLU A 8 -18.68 -0.11 -8.02
CA GLU A 8 -17.84 -1.30 -7.87
C GLU A 8 -17.56 -1.96 -9.22
N LYS A 9 -18.56 -2.03 -10.10
CA LYS A 9 -18.41 -2.57 -11.47
C LYS A 9 -17.49 -1.70 -12.34
N ASP A 10 -17.54 -0.38 -12.18
CA ASP A 10 -16.66 0.55 -12.92
C ASP A 10 -15.21 0.46 -12.43
N ALA A 11 -14.99 0.39 -11.11
CA ALA A 11 -13.66 0.18 -10.54
C ALA A 11 -13.03 -1.12 -11.05
N ARG A 12 -13.79 -2.22 -11.08
CA ARG A 12 -13.39 -3.50 -11.67
C ARG A 12 -12.97 -3.38 -13.13
N ALA A 13 -13.81 -2.74 -13.96
CA ALA A 13 -13.52 -2.60 -15.38
C ALA A 13 -12.25 -1.77 -15.62
N LYS A 14 -12.01 -0.75 -14.79
CA LYS A 14 -10.77 0.06 -14.82
C LYS A 14 -9.55 -0.77 -14.41
N TRP A 15 -9.66 -1.55 -13.34
CA TRP A 15 -8.58 -2.42 -12.87
C TRP A 15 -8.16 -3.44 -13.95
N ARG A 16 -9.11 -4.15 -14.55
CA ARG A 16 -8.80 -5.13 -15.61
C ARG A 16 -8.05 -4.49 -16.80
N ARG A 17 -8.51 -3.31 -17.25
CA ARG A 17 -7.84 -2.59 -18.34
C ARG A 17 -6.41 -2.18 -18.01
N LEU A 18 -6.14 -1.81 -16.76
CA LEU A 18 -4.78 -1.49 -16.31
C LEU A 18 -3.88 -2.73 -16.37
N MET A 19 -4.38 -3.87 -15.90
CA MET A 19 -3.61 -5.13 -15.90
C MET A 19 -3.36 -5.65 -17.32
N ASP A 20 -4.36 -5.60 -18.21
CA ASP A 20 -4.19 -5.95 -19.63
C ASP A 20 -3.12 -5.08 -20.30
N SER A 21 -3.09 -3.79 -19.98
CA SER A 21 -2.08 -2.86 -20.52
C SER A 21 -0.68 -3.13 -19.97
N LEU A 22 -0.56 -3.55 -18.71
CA LEU A 22 0.72 -3.92 -18.09
C LEU A 22 1.26 -5.21 -18.70
N SER A 23 0.40 -6.21 -18.93
CA SER A 23 0.77 -7.47 -19.60
C SER A 23 1.13 -7.28 -21.08
N ALA A 24 0.65 -6.20 -21.71
CA ALA A 24 0.99 -5.84 -23.09
C ALA A 24 2.35 -5.12 -23.25
N ALA A 25 2.94 -4.62 -22.16
CA ALA A 25 4.23 -3.94 -22.17
C ALA A 25 5.39 -4.89 -22.56
N ASP A 26 6.54 -4.33 -22.92
CA ASP A 26 7.72 -5.03 -23.48
C ASP A 26 8.49 -5.83 -22.41
N ALA A 27 7.78 -6.73 -21.71
CA ALA A 27 8.29 -7.66 -20.71
C ALA A 27 8.67 -9.00 -21.36
N ASN A 28 9.65 -9.71 -20.79
CA ASN A 28 10.04 -11.04 -21.27
C ASN A 28 8.90 -12.06 -21.05
N SER A 29 8.91 -13.20 -21.75
CA SER A 29 7.81 -14.20 -21.66
C SER A 29 7.49 -14.61 -20.22
N ASP A 30 8.52 -14.78 -19.41
CA ASP A 30 8.40 -15.30 -18.05
C ASP A 30 7.74 -14.27 -17.11
N GLU A 31 8.11 -13.00 -17.24
CA GLU A 31 7.52 -11.89 -16.46
C GLU A 31 6.03 -11.69 -16.78
N ARG A 32 5.64 -11.92 -18.05
CA ARG A 32 4.22 -11.84 -18.48
C ARG A 32 3.41 -12.97 -17.88
N ASP A 33 3.98 -14.18 -17.84
CA ASP A 33 3.33 -15.36 -17.26
C ASP A 33 3.21 -15.25 -15.73
N GLU A 34 4.18 -14.65 -15.05
CA GLU A 34 4.10 -14.32 -13.62
C GLU A 34 3.04 -13.25 -13.33
N LEU A 35 3.05 -12.16 -14.11
CA LEU A 35 2.04 -11.11 -13.96
C LEU A 35 0.62 -11.61 -14.23
N ALA A 36 0.44 -12.48 -15.24
CA ALA A 36 -0.85 -13.10 -15.52
C ALA A 36 -1.31 -13.96 -14.34
N ARG A 37 -0.44 -14.80 -13.78
CA ARG A 37 -0.74 -15.63 -12.59
C ARG A 37 -1.12 -14.78 -11.38
N PHE A 38 -0.38 -13.71 -11.11
CA PHE A 38 -0.70 -12.77 -10.02
C PHE A 38 -2.04 -12.06 -10.23
N THR A 39 -2.33 -11.65 -11.47
CA THR A 39 -3.60 -11.01 -11.84
C THR A 39 -4.78 -11.94 -11.63
N ASP A 40 -4.65 -13.19 -12.07
CA ASP A 40 -5.69 -14.21 -11.91
C ASP A 40 -5.92 -14.56 -10.44
N TRP A 41 -4.86 -14.57 -9.61
CA TRP A 41 -4.98 -14.76 -8.17
C TRP A 41 -5.77 -13.62 -7.51
N ILE A 42 -5.43 -12.35 -7.79
CA ILE A 42 -6.20 -11.19 -7.27
C ILE A 42 -7.65 -11.21 -7.74
N ALA A 43 -7.90 -11.55 -9.01
CA ALA A 43 -9.26 -11.65 -9.55
C ALA A 43 -10.07 -12.75 -8.84
N SER A 44 -9.43 -13.87 -8.49
CA SER A 44 -10.07 -14.97 -7.76
C SER A 44 -10.46 -14.57 -6.33
N ILE A 45 -9.66 -13.72 -5.66
CA ILE A 45 -10.01 -13.12 -4.36
C ILE A 45 -11.27 -12.27 -4.51
N GLU A 46 -11.33 -11.42 -5.53
CA GLU A 46 -12.47 -10.52 -5.75
C GLU A 46 -13.76 -11.26 -6.13
N ASP A 47 -13.66 -12.26 -6.99
CA ASP A 47 -14.80 -13.04 -7.45
C ASP A 47 -15.31 -14.03 -6.39
N GLY A 48 -14.59 -14.16 -5.26
CA GLY A 48 -14.94 -15.08 -4.17
C GLY A 48 -14.88 -16.54 -4.60
N THR A 49 -14.09 -16.85 -5.63
CA THR A 49 -13.89 -18.21 -6.16
C THR A 49 -12.78 -18.96 -5.43
N ILE A 50 -11.99 -18.27 -4.60
CA ILE A 50 -11.05 -18.92 -3.68
C ILE A 50 -11.85 -19.70 -2.65
N GLU A 51 -11.59 -21.00 -2.59
CA GLU A 51 -12.32 -21.93 -1.73
C GLU A 51 -12.18 -21.50 -0.25
N GLY A 52 -13.29 -21.03 0.31
CA GLY A 52 -13.43 -20.70 1.72
C GLY A 52 -14.71 -21.32 2.28
N SER A 53 -14.76 -21.51 3.60
CA SER A 53 -15.98 -21.90 4.28
C SER A 53 -17.11 -20.91 3.95
N ASN A 54 -18.35 -21.42 3.79
CA ASN A 54 -19.54 -20.57 3.61
C ASN A 54 -19.93 -19.80 4.90
N ASP A 55 -18.98 -19.57 5.80
CA ASP A 55 -19.14 -18.83 7.05
C ASP A 55 -18.88 -17.32 6.90
N GLY A 56 -18.55 -16.88 5.69
CA GLY A 56 -18.24 -15.47 5.40
C GLY A 56 -16.77 -15.11 5.63
N CYS A 57 -15.91 -16.08 5.93
CA CYS A 57 -14.46 -15.92 5.98
C CYS A 57 -13.83 -16.54 4.73
N ALA A 58 -13.25 -15.70 3.87
CA ALA A 58 -12.37 -16.17 2.81
C ALA A 58 -11.00 -16.47 3.42
N VAL A 59 -10.51 -17.70 3.24
CA VAL A 59 -9.11 -18.05 3.50
C VAL A 59 -8.34 -17.71 2.23
N ILE A 60 -7.35 -16.83 2.33
CA ILE A 60 -6.52 -16.43 1.20
C ILE A 60 -5.12 -16.98 1.43
N ASP A 61 -4.71 -17.89 0.57
CA ASP A 61 -3.32 -18.36 0.52
C ASP A 61 -2.48 -17.32 -0.23
N ILE A 62 -1.54 -16.71 0.48
CA ILE A 62 -0.53 -15.82 -0.09
C ILE A 62 0.54 -16.69 -0.76
N ALA A 63 0.87 -16.39 -2.01
CA ALA A 63 1.86 -17.15 -2.75
C ALA A 63 3.26 -17.04 -2.10
N GLU A 64 3.99 -18.16 -2.04
CA GLU A 64 5.25 -18.27 -1.29
C GLU A 64 6.33 -17.31 -1.80
N ASP A 65 6.29 -16.95 -3.09
CA ASP A 65 7.21 -16.03 -3.75
C ASP A 65 7.06 -14.58 -3.30
N ILE A 66 5.87 -14.19 -2.80
CA ILE A 66 5.59 -12.84 -2.27
C ILE A 66 5.44 -12.83 -0.76
N LEU A 67 5.51 -13.99 -0.11
CA LEU A 67 5.38 -14.12 1.33
C LEU A 67 6.69 -13.72 2.01
N LEU A 68 6.61 -12.77 2.93
CA LEU A 68 7.71 -12.51 3.86
C LEU A 68 7.69 -13.59 4.96
N GLU A 69 8.79 -14.33 5.09
CA GLU A 69 8.92 -15.36 6.14
C GLU A 69 8.77 -14.73 7.53
N PRO A 70 8.13 -15.35 8.52
CA PRO A 70 8.00 -14.76 9.84
C PRO A 70 9.38 -14.51 10.49
N SER A 71 9.58 -13.30 11.02
CA SER A 71 10.76 -12.89 11.78
C SER A 71 10.38 -12.37 13.17
N ASP A 72 11.37 -12.18 14.04
CA ASP A 72 11.17 -11.64 15.39
C ASP A 72 10.67 -10.19 15.37
N ASP A 73 10.99 -9.43 14.31
CA ASP A 73 10.55 -8.04 14.10
C ASP A 73 9.94 -7.86 12.70
N LEU A 74 8.61 -7.96 12.64
CA LEU A 74 7.85 -7.84 11.40
C LEU A 74 7.97 -6.45 10.76
N ILE A 75 8.13 -5.39 11.56
CA ILE A 75 8.29 -4.02 11.03
C ILE A 75 9.65 -3.89 10.36
N ALA A 76 10.70 -4.38 11.02
CA ALA A 76 12.04 -4.43 10.45
C ALA A 76 12.06 -5.18 9.13
N GLN A 77 11.44 -6.35 9.10
CA GLN A 77 11.39 -7.19 7.91
C GLN A 77 10.66 -6.54 6.73
N ILE A 78 9.51 -5.90 6.97
CA ILE A 78 8.79 -5.16 5.92
C ILE A 78 9.68 -4.05 5.34
N VAL A 79 10.35 -3.29 6.21
CA VAL A 79 11.18 -2.16 5.79
C VAL A 79 12.46 -2.63 5.08
N GLU A 80 13.13 -3.66 5.58
CA GLU A 80 14.36 -4.20 4.97
C GLU A 80 14.06 -4.90 3.64
N SER A 81 12.95 -5.62 3.52
CA SER A 81 12.53 -6.22 2.26
C SER A 81 12.16 -5.17 1.21
N THR A 82 11.55 -4.05 1.63
CA THR A 82 11.16 -2.97 0.70
C THR A 82 12.36 -2.12 0.29
N TYR A 83 13.27 -1.86 1.24
CA TYR A 83 14.43 -1.00 1.10
C TYR A 83 15.75 -1.72 1.42
N PRO A 84 16.16 -2.73 0.61
CA PRO A 84 17.33 -3.56 0.91
C PRO A 84 18.66 -2.78 0.92
N MET A 85 18.70 -1.62 0.27
CA MET A 85 19.88 -0.75 0.13
C MET A 85 19.68 0.59 0.85
N LEU A 86 18.74 0.68 1.81
CA LEU A 86 18.42 1.93 2.51
C LEU A 86 19.66 2.60 3.13
N LYS A 87 20.60 1.80 3.64
CA LYS A 87 21.85 2.28 4.25
C LYS A 87 22.90 2.72 3.23
N GLU A 88 22.80 2.25 1.99
CA GLU A 88 23.78 2.49 0.92
C GLU A 88 23.44 3.71 0.06
N ALA A 89 22.16 4.07 -0.02
CA ALA A 89 21.67 5.22 -0.80
C ALA A 89 20.73 6.13 0.02
N PRO A 90 21.14 6.64 1.19
CA PRO A 90 20.24 7.39 2.07
C PRO A 90 19.74 8.71 1.46
N ASP A 91 20.54 9.32 0.57
CA ASP A 91 20.27 10.63 -0.06
C ASP A 91 19.75 10.53 -1.51
N ASP A 92 19.46 9.34 -2.03
CA ASP A 92 18.96 9.19 -3.40
C ASP A 92 17.42 9.19 -3.43
N PRO A 93 16.76 10.29 -3.82
CA PRO A 93 15.29 10.31 -3.91
C PRO A 93 14.76 9.37 -4.99
N SER A 94 15.57 9.01 -5.99
CA SER A 94 15.16 8.05 -7.03
C SER A 94 15.11 6.62 -6.50
N TYR A 95 15.90 6.30 -5.47
CA TYR A 95 15.87 5.00 -4.80
C TYR A 95 14.51 4.72 -4.15
N LEU A 96 13.85 5.74 -3.60
CA LEU A 96 12.54 5.63 -2.96
C LEU A 96 11.38 5.52 -3.97
N LYS A 97 11.66 5.77 -5.25
CA LYS A 97 10.64 5.70 -6.30
C LYS A 97 10.12 4.26 -6.41
N ASP A 98 8.80 4.13 -6.55
CA ASP A 98 8.09 2.86 -6.72
C ASP A 98 8.22 1.88 -5.52
N ARG A 99 8.66 2.36 -4.35
CA ARG A 99 8.83 1.59 -3.09
C ARG A 99 7.96 2.10 -1.95
N ALA A 100 6.65 2.22 -2.19
CA ALA A 100 5.70 2.63 -1.17
C ALA A 100 5.25 1.44 -0.31
N ILE A 101 5.13 1.66 1.00
CA ILE A 101 4.51 0.70 1.92
C ILE A 101 3.11 1.22 2.25
N LEU A 102 2.10 0.42 1.93
CA LEU A 102 0.70 0.71 2.22
C LEU A 102 0.29 -0.12 3.44
N ALA A 103 -0.29 0.54 4.44
CA ALA A 103 -0.83 -0.12 5.63
C ALA A 103 -2.29 0.30 5.84
N LEU A 104 -3.07 -0.62 6.45
CA LEU A 104 -4.51 -0.44 6.64
C LEU A 104 -4.84 0.58 7.73
N THR A 105 -4.00 0.70 8.76
CA THR A 105 -4.23 1.56 9.93
C THR A 105 -3.11 2.58 10.11
N LEU A 106 -3.47 3.72 10.71
CA LEU A 106 -2.52 4.79 11.01
C LEU A 106 -1.43 4.31 11.98
N ASP A 107 -1.79 3.52 12.99
CA ASP A 107 -0.84 3.00 13.98
C ASP A 107 0.28 2.18 13.34
N VAL A 108 -0.06 1.38 12.31
CA VAL A 108 0.93 0.60 11.55
C VAL A 108 1.79 1.53 10.67
N VAL A 109 1.19 2.54 10.05
CA VAL A 109 1.94 3.57 9.30
C VAL A 109 2.94 4.29 10.21
N GLU A 110 2.52 4.67 11.41
CA GLU A 110 3.37 5.36 12.38
C GLU A 110 4.54 4.47 12.81
N SER A 111 4.25 3.20 13.16
CA SER A 111 5.27 2.21 13.54
C SER A 111 6.32 2.00 12.44
N ILE A 112 5.89 1.87 11.18
CA ILE A 112 6.78 1.73 10.02
C ILE A 112 7.62 3.00 9.82
N ASN A 113 7.00 4.17 9.95
CA ASN A 113 7.67 5.44 9.72
C ASN A 113 8.69 5.77 10.82
N GLU A 114 8.39 5.45 12.07
CA GLU A 114 9.33 5.56 13.20
C GLU A 114 10.55 4.65 12.98
N TYR A 115 10.32 3.38 12.64
CA TYR A 115 11.41 2.45 12.35
C TYR A 115 12.28 2.93 11.17
N LYS A 116 11.66 3.32 10.06
CA LYS A 116 12.36 3.85 8.89
C LYS A 116 13.18 5.10 9.23
N THR A 117 12.62 6.00 10.05
CA THR A 117 13.31 7.21 10.49
C THR A 117 14.51 6.87 11.38
N SER A 118 14.40 5.85 12.24
CA SER A 118 15.50 5.39 13.10
C SER A 118 16.68 4.80 12.30
N LEU A 119 16.42 4.24 11.12
CA LEU A 119 17.45 3.72 10.21
C LEU A 119 18.10 4.80 9.35
N ASN A 120 17.50 5.99 9.28
CA ASN A 120 18.02 7.05 8.45
C ASN A 120 19.31 7.60 9.05
N LEU A 121 20.42 7.48 8.31
CA LEU A 121 21.74 7.96 8.74
C LEU A 121 21.92 9.47 8.51
N LEU A 122 20.93 10.13 7.89
CA LEU A 122 20.95 11.55 7.59
C LEU A 122 20.50 12.40 8.77
N ASP A 123 21.05 13.60 8.85
CA ASP A 123 20.70 14.56 9.88
C ASP A 123 19.23 15.00 9.70
N GLY A 124 18.38 14.65 10.67
CA GLY A 124 16.95 14.93 10.59
C GLY A 124 16.67 16.44 10.58
N ARG A 125 15.68 16.86 9.79
CA ARG A 125 15.21 18.26 9.82
C ARG A 125 13.82 18.33 10.44
N MET A 126 13.70 19.12 11.50
CA MET A 126 12.41 19.43 12.10
C MET A 126 11.74 20.58 11.33
N TYR A 127 10.52 20.37 10.85
CA TYR A 127 9.69 21.39 10.21
C TYR A 127 8.52 21.73 11.14
N LEU A 128 8.30 23.02 11.38
CA LEU A 128 7.13 23.49 12.12
C LEU A 128 5.92 23.54 11.18
N SER A 129 4.75 23.09 11.65
CA SER A 129 3.52 23.18 10.87
C SER A 129 3.03 24.64 10.79
N SER A 130 2.66 25.08 9.59
CA SER A 130 2.10 26.42 9.36
C SER A 130 0.58 26.44 9.56
N ASN A 131 0.09 25.96 10.70
CA ASN A 131 -1.34 26.00 11.00
C ASN A 131 -1.71 27.35 11.63
N SER A 132 -2.09 28.30 10.77
CA SER A 132 -2.76 29.53 11.21
C SER A 132 -4.26 29.27 11.37
N THR A 133 -4.76 29.25 12.60
CA THR A 133 -6.22 29.33 12.83
C THR A 133 -6.68 30.74 12.51
N CYS A 134 -7.41 30.93 11.41
CA CYS A 134 -8.11 32.18 11.14
C CYS A 134 -9.13 32.41 12.26
N LYS A 135 -8.85 33.36 13.16
CA LYS A 135 -9.88 33.94 14.00
C LYS A 135 -10.75 34.78 13.10
N SER A 136 -11.83 34.22 12.55
CA SER A 136 -12.93 35.08 12.11
C SER A 136 -13.52 35.65 13.40
N GLU A 137 -13.21 36.90 13.71
CA GLU A 137 -13.90 37.66 14.75
C GLU A 137 -15.37 37.75 14.34
N CYS A 138 -16.18 36.79 14.80
CA CYS A 138 -17.62 36.95 14.80
C CYS A 138 -17.91 37.93 15.94
N ASN A 139 -17.88 39.22 15.61
CA ASN A 139 -18.34 40.30 16.46
C ASN A 139 -19.85 40.15 16.67
N ASN A 140 -20.23 39.26 17.58
CA ASN A 140 -21.54 39.28 18.19
C ASN A 140 -21.39 40.10 19.47
N GLU A 141 -21.52 41.41 19.32
CA GLU A 141 -21.74 42.35 20.40
C GLU A 141 -23.01 41.91 21.14
N PHE A 142 -22.83 41.15 22.23
CA PHE A 142 -23.89 40.89 23.18
C PHE A 142 -24.09 42.17 23.98
N LEU A 143 -25.11 42.94 23.57
CA LEU A 143 -25.64 44.06 24.34
C LEU A 143 -26.04 43.55 25.74
N VAL A 144 -25.45 44.15 26.77
CA VAL A 144 -26.01 44.20 28.14
C VAL A 144 -26.33 45.65 28.45
#